data_AF-A0A7Y5VRE8-F1
#
_entry.id   AF-A0A7Y5VRE8-F1
#
_cell.length_a   1.000
_cell.length_b   1.000
_cell.length_c   1.000
_cell.angle_alpha   90.00
_cell.angle_beta   90.00
_cell.angle_gamma   90.00
#
_symmetry.space_group_name_H-M   'P 1'
#
loop_
_entity.id
_entity.type
_entity.pdbx_description
1 polymer ?
#
loop_
_entity_poly.entity_id
_entity_poly.type
_entity_poly.pdbx_seq_one_letter_code
_entity_poly.pdbx_strand_id
1 'polypeptide(L)'
;MPATWLFISLLALYGTQDTPPEVPASEPATQDAGSTERKLDQPIAQWAIEERPLTEVLDALGKVADINIRLDPLAIERLPWGAQTKLANLSVSDATPREILSKTLGELGLEYSVQGSDVWVEPMPVIERLDGRASWKTLGLLKNLMTTSYSAEAFSKFALQFRITSKVDAPAMLTEQLARAGRGMMAELLETATASLGWTWFPQEDHIVVLTREAAIARAMSRRMNGRYVKQPLGEILFALGKEAGVHVHLQAGMFKKLSPQTVERYSLFLTNVSIRQAFDFIAADTGVAYRIRTDGVHVGLAEDIGKLDSAETQTAPTDDPYVAKLSVPIANGQGTYEFLIRESELPADVRAIRRRIRQRFIDDVRRANPASQPAATQAAPSGEPPKQP
;
A
#
# COMPACT_ATOMS: atom_id res chain seq x y z
N MET A 1 11.06 6.66 79.83
CA MET A 1 11.39 5.21 79.78
C MET A 1 10.06 4.47 79.79
N PRO A 2 9.66 3.80 78.69
CA PRO A 2 10.09 2.43 78.31
C PRO A 2 10.70 2.41 76.88
N ALA A 3 11.68 1.59 76.54
CA ALA A 3 11.77 0.13 76.42
C ALA A 3 11.21 -0.41 75.08
N THR A 4 12.15 -0.55 74.16
CA THR A 4 12.13 -1.12 72.82
C THR A 4 11.64 -2.57 72.78
N TRP A 5 10.78 -2.91 71.84
CA TRP A 5 10.60 -4.27 71.33
C TRP A 5 10.58 -4.24 69.80
N LEU A 6 11.50 -5.01 69.21
CA LEU A 6 11.76 -5.15 67.79
C LEU A 6 11.02 -6.41 67.31
N PHE A 7 10.03 -6.28 66.43
CA PHE A 7 9.39 -7.41 65.76
C PHE A 7 10.01 -7.57 64.36
N ILE A 8 10.67 -8.71 64.15
CA ILE A 8 11.16 -9.18 62.86
C ILE A 8 10.04 -10.01 62.24
N SER A 9 9.41 -9.52 61.18
CA SER A 9 8.43 -10.28 60.39
C SER A 9 9.15 -11.04 59.27
N LEU A 10 9.03 -12.37 59.33
CA LEU A 10 9.43 -13.33 58.32
C LEU A 10 8.44 -13.25 57.15
N LEU A 11 8.89 -12.80 55.97
CA LEU A 11 8.11 -12.83 54.73
C LEU A 11 8.41 -14.13 53.99
N ALA A 12 7.41 -15.02 53.93
CA ALA A 12 7.43 -16.23 53.14
C ALA A 12 7.34 -15.87 51.65
N LEU A 13 8.37 -16.24 50.88
CA LEU A 13 8.35 -16.25 49.42
C LEU A 13 7.44 -17.38 48.93
N TYR A 14 6.22 -17.03 48.52
CA TYR A 14 5.44 -17.89 47.62
C TYR A 14 5.94 -17.66 46.19
N GLY A 15 6.67 -18.64 45.66
CA GLY A 15 6.97 -18.72 44.23
C GLY A 15 5.72 -19.17 43.49
N THR A 16 5.06 -18.25 42.80
CA THR A 16 4.08 -18.58 41.75
C THR A 16 4.85 -19.11 40.54
N GLN A 17 4.77 -20.42 40.29
CA GLN A 17 5.15 -20.99 38.99
C GLN A 17 4.14 -20.50 37.96
N ASP A 18 4.56 -19.57 37.10
CA ASP A 18 3.89 -19.27 35.83
C ASP A 18 4.00 -20.49 34.93
N THR A 19 2.97 -21.34 34.91
CA THR A 19 2.74 -22.26 33.80
C THR A 19 2.41 -21.43 32.56
N PRO A 20 3.22 -21.50 31.48
CA PRO A 20 2.87 -20.85 30.23
C PRO A 20 1.52 -21.38 29.73
N PRO A 21 0.65 -20.53 29.18
CA PRO A 21 -0.63 -20.97 28.63
C PRO A 21 -0.36 -22.01 27.55
N GLU A 22 -0.92 -23.20 27.75
CA GLU A 22 -0.95 -24.29 26.79
C GLU A 22 -1.68 -23.80 25.55
N VAL A 23 -0.93 -23.36 24.54
CA VAL A 23 -1.46 -22.97 23.23
C VAL A 23 -2.08 -24.24 22.65
N PRO A 24 -3.40 -24.28 22.39
CA PRO A 24 -4.02 -25.45 21.79
C PRO A 24 -3.31 -25.73 20.48
N ALA A 25 -2.69 -26.91 20.38
CA ALA A 25 -2.05 -27.38 19.17
C ALA A 25 -3.08 -27.34 18.04
N SER A 26 -2.84 -26.47 17.06
CA SER A 26 -3.63 -26.42 15.83
C SER A 26 -3.59 -27.80 15.18
N GLU A 27 -4.72 -28.49 15.20
CA GLU A 27 -4.88 -29.76 14.50
C GLU A 27 -4.58 -29.56 12.99
N PRO A 28 -3.92 -30.53 12.35
CA PRO A 28 -3.44 -30.38 10.98
C PRO A 28 -4.59 -30.35 9.98
N ALA A 29 -4.86 -29.17 9.40
CA ALA A 29 -5.81 -28.92 8.30
C ALA A 29 -5.45 -29.61 6.96
N THR A 30 -4.63 -30.66 6.98
CA THR A 30 -3.98 -31.23 5.79
C THR A 30 -4.78 -32.34 5.11
N GLN A 31 -5.82 -32.90 5.75
CA GLN A 31 -6.56 -34.03 5.19
C GLN A 31 -7.62 -33.64 4.14
N ASP A 32 -8.18 -32.42 4.20
CA ASP A 32 -9.30 -32.05 3.32
C ASP A 32 -8.87 -31.51 1.96
N ALA A 33 -7.71 -30.85 1.86
CA ALA A 33 -7.23 -30.24 0.61
C ALA A 33 -7.08 -31.25 -0.54
N GLY A 34 -6.62 -32.47 -0.24
CA GLY A 34 -6.45 -33.52 -1.23
C GLY A 34 -7.78 -34.05 -1.82
N SER A 35 -8.91 -33.79 -1.16
CA SER A 35 -10.22 -34.18 -1.68
C SER A 35 -10.74 -33.19 -2.74
N THR A 36 -10.58 -31.89 -2.49
CA THR A 36 -11.00 -30.83 -3.42
C THR A 36 -10.17 -30.84 -4.70
N GLU A 37 -8.85 -31.06 -4.62
CA GLU A 37 -8.00 -31.17 -5.81
C GLU A 37 -8.43 -32.33 -6.72
N ARG A 38 -8.73 -33.49 -6.15
CA ARG A 38 -9.22 -34.65 -6.92
C ARG A 38 -10.57 -34.38 -7.58
N LYS A 39 -11.46 -33.64 -6.93
CA LYS A 39 -12.76 -33.25 -7.49
C LYS A 39 -12.61 -32.27 -8.65
N LEU A 40 -11.66 -31.34 -8.55
CA LEU A 40 -11.36 -30.39 -9.65
C LEU A 40 -10.87 -31.08 -10.93
N ASP A 41 -10.32 -32.29 -10.81
CA ASP A 41 -9.79 -33.08 -11.94
C ASP A 41 -10.79 -34.15 -12.44
N GLN A 42 -12.00 -34.24 -11.87
CA GLN A 42 -13.02 -35.17 -12.35
C GLN A 42 -13.74 -34.59 -13.57
N PRO A 43 -13.79 -35.30 -14.72
CA PRO A 43 -14.40 -34.76 -15.93
C PRO A 43 -15.93 -34.66 -15.78
N ILE A 44 -16.49 -33.56 -16.28
CA ILE A 44 -17.93 -33.34 -16.42
C ILE A 44 -18.31 -33.65 -17.86
N ALA A 45 -19.18 -34.64 -18.06
CA ALA A 45 -19.56 -35.14 -19.38
C ALA A 45 -20.13 -34.03 -20.27
N GLN A 46 -21.07 -33.23 -19.74
CA GLN A 46 -21.67 -32.11 -20.46
C GLN A 46 -21.97 -30.97 -19.50
N TRP A 47 -21.57 -29.76 -19.86
CA TRP A 47 -21.91 -28.56 -19.13
C TRP A 47 -22.10 -27.39 -20.09
N ALA A 48 -23.22 -26.69 -19.92
CA ALA A 48 -23.59 -25.56 -20.74
C ALA A 48 -24.13 -24.42 -19.87
N ILE A 49 -23.69 -23.21 -20.18
CA ILE A 49 -24.18 -21.97 -19.58
C ILE A 49 -24.73 -21.09 -20.68
N GLU A 50 -25.90 -20.51 -20.41
CA GLU A 50 -26.53 -19.50 -21.25
C GLU A 50 -26.60 -18.16 -20.50
N GLU A 51 -25.82 -17.17 -20.92
CA GLU A 51 -25.82 -15.76 -20.47
C GLU A 51 -26.16 -15.49 -18.99
N ARG A 52 -25.49 -16.19 -18.06
CA ARG A 52 -25.72 -16.01 -16.61
C ARG A 52 -24.66 -15.13 -15.94
N PRO A 53 -25.01 -14.47 -14.81
CA PRO A 53 -24.03 -13.80 -13.96
C PRO A 53 -22.94 -14.77 -13.48
N LEU A 54 -21.69 -14.29 -13.38
CA LEU A 54 -20.54 -15.10 -12.95
C LEU A 54 -20.79 -15.84 -11.63
N THR A 55 -21.43 -15.19 -10.65
CA THR A 55 -21.71 -15.79 -9.34
C THR A 55 -22.62 -17.02 -9.44
N GLU A 56 -23.64 -16.97 -10.30
CA GLU A 56 -24.55 -18.10 -10.53
C GLU A 56 -23.86 -19.22 -11.30
N VAL A 57 -22.96 -18.87 -12.22
CA VAL A 57 -22.14 -19.82 -12.95
C VAL A 57 -21.22 -20.60 -12.01
N LEU A 58 -20.51 -19.90 -11.12
CA LEU A 58 -19.61 -20.53 -10.16
C LEU A 58 -20.38 -21.39 -9.14
N ASP A 59 -21.54 -20.94 -8.66
CA ASP A 59 -22.41 -21.73 -7.78
C ASP A 59 -22.93 -23.01 -8.47
N ALA A 60 -23.37 -22.88 -9.74
CA ALA A 60 -23.81 -24.04 -10.52
C ALA A 60 -22.67 -25.03 -10.78
N LEU A 61 -21.47 -24.55 -11.11
CA LEU A 61 -20.29 -25.39 -11.29
C LEU A 61 -19.91 -26.08 -9.97
N GLY A 62 -19.92 -25.36 -8.86
CA GLY A 62 -19.63 -25.89 -7.53
C GLY A 62 -20.57 -27.03 -7.15
N LYS A 63 -21.87 -26.89 -7.43
CA LYS A 63 -22.87 -27.96 -7.18
C LYS A 63 -22.64 -29.19 -8.05
N VAL A 64 -22.29 -29.03 -9.32
CA VAL A 64 -22.04 -30.16 -10.23
C VAL A 64 -20.76 -30.90 -9.87
N ALA A 65 -19.72 -30.16 -9.49
CA ALA A 65 -18.42 -30.72 -9.13
C ALA A 65 -18.28 -31.10 -7.64
N ASP A 66 -19.30 -30.85 -6.83
CA ASP A 66 -19.30 -31.03 -5.37
C ASP A 66 -18.12 -30.31 -4.67
N ILE A 67 -17.86 -29.07 -5.07
CA ILE A 67 -16.82 -28.20 -4.51
C ILE A 67 -17.42 -26.86 -4.07
N ASN A 68 -16.87 -26.29 -3.01
CA ASN A 68 -17.26 -24.96 -2.55
C ASN A 68 -16.41 -23.90 -3.26
N ILE A 69 -17.02 -23.08 -4.11
CA ILE A 69 -16.34 -22.00 -4.83
C ILE A 69 -16.73 -20.67 -4.19
N ARG A 70 -15.74 -19.95 -3.67
CA ARG A 70 -15.90 -18.62 -3.07
C ARG A 70 -15.29 -17.57 -3.97
N LEU A 71 -16.05 -16.51 -4.23
CA LEU A 71 -15.57 -15.36 -5.00
C LEU A 71 -15.14 -14.25 -4.03
N ASP A 72 -13.91 -13.78 -4.17
CA ASP A 72 -13.41 -12.66 -3.37
C ASP A 72 -14.26 -11.39 -3.66
N PRO A 73 -14.70 -10.64 -2.64
CA PRO A 73 -15.44 -9.39 -2.84
C PRO A 73 -14.70 -8.38 -3.74
N LEU A 74 -13.38 -8.30 -3.65
CA LEU A 74 -12.54 -7.46 -4.50
C LEU A 74 -12.62 -7.92 -5.95
N ALA A 75 -12.61 -9.24 -6.23
CA ALA A 75 -12.80 -9.75 -7.59
C ALA A 75 -14.09 -9.21 -8.20
N ILE A 76 -15.19 -9.24 -7.44
CA ILE A 76 -16.49 -8.71 -7.86
C ILE A 76 -16.37 -7.21 -8.18
N GLU A 77 -15.78 -6.43 -7.28
CA GLU A 77 -15.65 -4.97 -7.47
C GLU A 77 -14.83 -4.56 -8.70
N ARG A 78 -13.96 -5.45 -9.20
CA ARG A 78 -13.13 -5.20 -10.38
C ARG A 78 -13.78 -5.59 -11.71
N LEU A 79 -14.86 -6.36 -11.70
CA LEU A 79 -15.53 -6.75 -12.95
C LEU A 79 -16.35 -5.60 -13.56
N PRO A 80 -16.54 -5.59 -14.91
CA PRO A 80 -17.23 -4.50 -15.62
C PRO A 80 -18.58 -4.10 -15.02
N TRP A 81 -19.39 -5.07 -14.62
CA TRP A 81 -20.71 -4.85 -14.02
C TRP A 81 -20.83 -5.40 -12.60
N GLY A 82 -19.69 -5.58 -11.92
CA GLY A 82 -19.70 -6.18 -10.60
C GLY A 82 -20.25 -7.60 -10.61
N ALA A 83 -21.12 -7.91 -9.64
CA ALA A 83 -21.78 -9.21 -9.53
C ALA A 83 -22.72 -9.51 -10.72
N GLN A 84 -23.15 -8.49 -11.47
CA GLN A 84 -24.03 -8.64 -12.64
C GLN A 84 -23.25 -8.88 -13.94
N THR A 85 -21.93 -9.10 -13.86
CA THR A 85 -21.11 -9.42 -15.02
C THR A 85 -21.52 -10.77 -15.57
N LYS A 86 -22.13 -10.75 -16.75
CA LYS A 86 -22.59 -11.96 -17.45
C LYS A 86 -21.45 -12.57 -18.24
N LEU A 87 -21.40 -13.89 -18.25
CA LEU A 87 -20.52 -14.66 -19.10
C LEU A 87 -21.18 -14.93 -20.46
N ALA A 88 -20.38 -14.96 -21.52
CA ALA A 88 -20.83 -15.43 -22.82
C ALA A 88 -21.21 -16.92 -22.74
N ASN A 89 -22.01 -17.38 -23.71
CA ASN A 89 -22.42 -18.77 -23.79
C ASN A 89 -21.19 -19.68 -23.87
N LEU A 90 -21.10 -20.60 -22.92
CA LEU A 90 -20.01 -21.56 -22.82
C LEU A 90 -20.60 -22.96 -22.82
N SER A 91 -20.24 -23.75 -23.82
CA SER A 91 -20.56 -25.18 -23.89
C SER A 91 -19.26 -25.96 -23.95
N VAL A 92 -19.12 -26.92 -23.04
CA VAL A 92 -17.97 -27.80 -22.93
C VAL A 92 -18.45 -29.23 -22.74
N SER A 93 -17.70 -30.17 -23.29
CA SER A 93 -17.95 -31.60 -23.16
C SER A 93 -16.66 -32.27 -22.72
N ASP A 94 -16.77 -33.21 -21.79
CA ASP A 94 -15.65 -33.97 -21.23
C ASP A 94 -14.52 -33.10 -20.67
N ALA A 95 -14.87 -31.98 -20.03
CA ALA A 95 -13.93 -31.04 -19.44
C ALA A 95 -13.92 -31.14 -17.91
N THR A 96 -12.76 -30.96 -17.32
CA THR A 96 -12.60 -30.91 -15.86
C THR A 96 -13.04 -29.55 -15.31
N PRO A 97 -13.56 -29.46 -14.06
CA PRO A 97 -13.80 -28.18 -13.39
C PRO A 97 -12.58 -27.26 -13.43
N ARG A 98 -11.37 -27.82 -13.34
CA ARG A 98 -10.11 -27.10 -13.49
C ARG A 98 -9.99 -26.37 -14.82
N GLU A 99 -10.20 -27.06 -15.93
CA GLU A 99 -10.13 -26.48 -17.28
C GLU A 99 -11.21 -25.43 -17.50
N ILE A 100 -12.43 -25.73 -17.00
CA ILE A 100 -13.56 -24.81 -17.05
C ILE A 100 -13.24 -23.52 -16.30
N LEU A 101 -12.80 -23.61 -15.04
CA LEU A 101 -12.43 -22.46 -14.22
C LEU A 101 -11.30 -21.65 -14.86
N SER A 102 -10.21 -22.30 -15.28
CA SER A 102 -9.08 -21.62 -15.93
C SER A 102 -9.52 -20.86 -17.19
N LYS A 103 -10.39 -21.46 -18.01
CA LYS A 103 -10.89 -20.82 -19.23
C LYS A 103 -11.84 -19.67 -18.92
N THR A 104 -12.81 -19.86 -18.05
CA THR A 104 -13.82 -18.85 -17.72
C THR A 104 -13.23 -17.68 -16.94
N LEU A 105 -12.39 -17.95 -15.94
CA LEU A 105 -11.79 -16.93 -15.08
C LEU A 105 -10.68 -16.17 -15.80
N GLY A 106 -9.88 -16.85 -16.64
CA GLY A 106 -8.79 -16.21 -17.39
C GLY A 106 -9.27 -15.12 -18.35
N GLU A 107 -10.46 -15.25 -18.94
CA GLU A 107 -11.06 -14.19 -19.77
C GLU A 107 -11.47 -12.95 -18.98
N LEU A 108 -11.69 -13.10 -17.67
CA LEU A 108 -12.07 -12.02 -16.77
C LEU A 108 -10.90 -11.44 -15.97
N GLY A 109 -9.67 -11.92 -16.22
CA GLY A 109 -8.50 -11.53 -15.42
C GLY A 109 -8.62 -11.98 -13.95
N LEU A 110 -9.29 -13.12 -13.73
CA LEU A 110 -9.42 -13.76 -12.43
C LEU A 110 -8.58 -15.04 -12.42
N GLU A 111 -8.12 -15.41 -11.23
CA GLU A 111 -7.45 -16.68 -10.97
C GLU A 111 -8.13 -17.40 -9.81
N TYR A 112 -7.77 -18.67 -9.59
CA TYR A 112 -8.28 -19.40 -8.43
C TYR A 112 -7.15 -20.08 -7.66
N SER A 113 -7.34 -20.18 -6.34
CA SER A 113 -6.46 -20.90 -5.42
C SER A 113 -7.29 -21.90 -4.60
N VAL A 114 -6.69 -23.03 -4.23
CA VAL A 114 -7.34 -24.03 -3.35
C VAL A 114 -6.85 -23.80 -1.93
N GLN A 115 -7.77 -23.50 -1.01
CA GLN A 115 -7.47 -23.25 0.40
C GLN A 115 -8.34 -24.17 1.26
N GLY A 116 -7.76 -25.30 1.70
CA GLY A 116 -8.50 -26.33 2.43
C GLY A 116 -9.57 -26.98 1.55
N SER A 117 -10.83 -26.95 2.00
CA SER A 117 -11.97 -27.47 1.24
C SER A 117 -12.49 -26.52 0.15
N ASP A 118 -12.05 -25.26 0.16
CA ASP A 118 -12.67 -24.20 -0.61
C ASP A 118 -11.78 -23.78 -1.80
N VAL A 119 -12.40 -23.47 -2.92
CA VAL A 119 -11.77 -22.86 -4.10
C VAL A 119 -12.04 -21.36 -4.05
N TRP A 120 -11.01 -20.57 -3.85
CA TRP A 120 -11.09 -19.11 -3.82
C TRP A 120 -10.81 -18.55 -5.20
N VAL A 121 -11.69 -17.67 -5.67
CA VAL A 121 -11.52 -16.94 -6.93
C VAL A 121 -11.14 -15.50 -6.59
N GLU A 122 -9.96 -15.10 -7.03
CA GLU A 122 -9.30 -13.84 -6.68
C GLU A 122 -8.99 -13.05 -7.97
N PRO A 123 -8.91 -11.70 -7.90
CA PRO A 123 -8.46 -10.93 -9.05
C PRO A 123 -6.97 -11.18 -9.30
N MET A 124 -6.57 -11.31 -10.57
CA MET A 124 -5.14 -11.35 -10.88
C MET A 124 -4.45 -10.06 -10.42
N PRO A 125 -3.16 -10.09 -10.02
CA PRO A 125 -2.44 -8.91 -9.56
C PRO A 125 -2.48 -7.71 -10.53
N VAL A 126 -2.59 -7.97 -11.83
CA VAL A 126 -2.71 -6.93 -12.86
C VAL A 126 -4.05 -6.20 -12.80
N ILE A 127 -5.14 -6.89 -12.44
CA ILE A 127 -6.48 -6.30 -12.28
C ILE A 127 -6.58 -5.49 -10.99
N GLU A 128 -5.90 -5.92 -9.93
CA GLU A 128 -5.87 -5.18 -8.66
C GLU A 128 -5.29 -3.77 -8.81
N ARG A 129 -4.36 -3.59 -9.76
CA ARG A 129 -3.70 -2.31 -10.07
C ARG A 129 -4.59 -1.31 -10.81
N LEU A 130 -5.79 -1.71 -11.25
CA LEU A 130 -6.73 -0.83 -11.93
C LEU A 130 -7.35 0.17 -10.94
N ASP A 131 -7.71 1.36 -11.42
CA ASP A 131 -8.56 2.27 -10.65
C ASP A 131 -10.02 1.95 -10.96
N GLY A 132 -10.68 1.20 -10.10
CA GLY A 132 -12.08 0.81 -10.27
C GLY A 132 -12.27 -0.47 -11.10
N ARG A 133 -13.34 -0.48 -11.89
CA ARG A 133 -13.82 -1.63 -12.68
C ARG A 133 -13.09 -1.73 -14.01
N ALA A 134 -12.73 -2.94 -14.40
CA ALA A 134 -12.19 -3.24 -15.72
C ALA A 134 -13.27 -3.05 -16.80
N SER A 135 -12.90 -2.49 -17.95
CA SER A 135 -13.75 -2.52 -19.15
C SER A 135 -13.54 -3.82 -19.92
N TRP A 136 -14.48 -4.21 -20.78
CA TRP A 136 -14.29 -5.39 -21.66
C TRP A 136 -13.09 -5.25 -22.60
N LYS A 137 -12.78 -4.03 -23.03
CA LYS A 137 -11.57 -3.75 -23.82
C LYS A 137 -10.32 -4.05 -23.00
N THR A 138 -10.30 -3.60 -21.75
CA THR A 138 -9.21 -3.87 -20.79
C THR A 138 -9.02 -5.38 -20.58
N LEU A 139 -10.11 -6.13 -20.39
CA LEU A 139 -10.06 -7.59 -20.24
C LEU A 139 -9.60 -8.30 -21.52
N GLY A 140 -10.06 -7.85 -22.68
CA GLY A 140 -9.60 -8.37 -23.97
C GLY A 140 -8.11 -8.11 -24.22
N LEU A 141 -7.63 -6.92 -23.87
CA LEU A 141 -6.20 -6.59 -23.91
C LEU A 141 -5.40 -7.48 -22.96
N LEU A 142 -5.86 -7.67 -21.72
CA LEU A 142 -5.22 -8.55 -20.75
C LEU A 142 -5.15 -9.99 -21.26
N LYS A 143 -6.26 -10.52 -21.78
CA LYS A 143 -6.30 -11.86 -22.39
C LYS A 143 -5.25 -11.99 -23.49
N ASN A 144 -5.18 -11.02 -24.39
CA ASN A 144 -4.17 -11.03 -25.47
C ASN A 144 -2.74 -11.03 -24.91
N LEU A 145 -2.47 -10.30 -23.83
CA LEU A 145 -1.15 -10.29 -23.18
C LEU A 145 -0.82 -11.63 -22.49
N MET A 146 -1.82 -12.31 -21.93
CA MET A 146 -1.63 -13.60 -21.28
C MET A 146 -1.44 -14.76 -22.28
N THR A 147 -2.02 -14.65 -23.48
CA THR A 147 -1.97 -15.73 -24.49
C THR A 147 -0.94 -15.51 -25.59
N THR A 148 -0.35 -14.32 -25.70
CA THR A 148 0.63 -14.00 -26.74
C THR A 148 2.05 -14.24 -26.24
N SER A 149 2.78 -15.15 -26.88
CA SER A 149 4.23 -15.29 -26.64
C SER A 149 4.98 -14.04 -27.09
N TYR A 150 5.98 -13.64 -26.31
CA TYR A 150 6.76 -12.44 -26.64
C TYR A 150 7.58 -12.59 -27.93
N SER A 151 7.47 -11.58 -28.78
CA SER A 151 8.43 -11.24 -29.83
C SER A 151 8.43 -9.73 -30.00
N ALA A 152 9.52 -9.15 -30.51
CA ALA A 152 9.59 -7.70 -30.74
C ALA A 152 8.47 -7.22 -31.69
N GLU A 153 8.16 -8.01 -32.73
CA GLU A 153 7.09 -7.71 -33.67
C GLU A 153 5.70 -7.79 -33.00
N ALA A 154 5.43 -8.82 -32.21
CA ALA A 154 4.18 -8.94 -31.46
C ALA A 154 4.03 -7.78 -30.46
N PHE A 155 5.12 -7.43 -29.77
CA PHE A 155 5.13 -6.34 -28.80
C PHE A 155 4.81 -4.98 -29.43
N SER A 156 5.34 -4.70 -30.62
CA SER A 156 5.07 -3.44 -31.35
C SER A 156 3.60 -3.22 -31.74
N LYS A 157 2.75 -4.26 -31.65
CA LYS A 157 1.31 -4.17 -31.93
C LYS A 157 0.52 -3.63 -30.74
N PHE A 158 1.11 -3.62 -29.54
CA PHE A 158 0.47 -3.08 -28.35
C PHE A 158 0.75 -1.59 -28.21
N ALA A 159 -0.30 -0.80 -27.96
CA ALA A 159 -0.14 0.61 -27.64
C ALA A 159 0.41 0.75 -26.21
N LEU A 160 1.47 1.54 -26.04
CA LEU A 160 2.09 1.81 -24.74
C LEU A 160 1.96 3.29 -24.37
N GLN A 161 1.60 3.56 -23.12
CA GLN A 161 1.61 4.89 -22.53
C GLN A 161 2.56 4.91 -21.32
N PHE A 162 3.65 5.66 -21.43
CA PHE A 162 4.60 5.85 -20.33
C PHE A 162 4.19 7.06 -19.49
N ARG A 163 3.99 6.85 -18.19
CA ARG A 163 3.74 7.90 -17.18
C ARG A 163 4.90 7.97 -16.19
N ILE A 164 6.10 8.12 -16.75
CA ILE A 164 7.35 8.21 -16.00
C ILE A 164 7.88 9.63 -16.19
N THR A 165 8.10 10.36 -15.10
CA THR A 165 8.48 11.78 -15.13
C THR A 165 9.98 12.03 -15.26
N SER A 166 10.82 10.98 -15.13
CA SER A 166 12.27 11.11 -15.30
C SER A 166 12.64 11.33 -16.77
N LYS A 167 13.76 12.05 -17.01
CA LYS A 167 14.32 12.32 -18.36
C LYS A 167 14.92 11.10 -19.06
N VAL A 168 14.48 9.90 -18.70
CA VAL A 168 14.99 8.64 -19.26
C VAL A 168 14.20 8.26 -20.51
N ASP A 169 14.86 7.58 -21.45
CA ASP A 169 14.19 6.98 -22.61
C ASP A 169 13.50 5.68 -22.18
N ALA A 170 12.31 5.82 -21.59
CA ALA A 170 11.57 4.70 -21.02
C ALA A 170 11.22 3.59 -22.04
N PRO A 171 10.82 3.90 -23.29
CA PRO A 171 10.63 2.88 -24.33
C PRO A 171 11.88 2.05 -24.61
N ALA A 172 13.04 2.71 -24.77
CA ALA A 172 14.30 2.02 -25.05
C ALA A 172 14.70 1.09 -23.88
N MET A 173 14.62 1.60 -22.65
CA MET A 173 14.94 0.81 -21.44
C MET A 173 14.02 -0.41 -21.29
N LEU A 174 12.70 -0.25 -21.49
CA LEU A 174 11.76 -1.37 -21.39
C LEU A 174 12.04 -2.42 -22.47
N THR A 175 12.30 -1.99 -23.71
CA THR A 175 12.62 -2.89 -24.83
C THR A 175 13.89 -3.68 -24.55
N GLU A 176 14.92 -3.02 -24.01
CA GLU A 176 16.16 -3.69 -23.61
C GLU A 176 15.92 -4.73 -22.50
N GLN A 177 15.13 -4.40 -21.48
CA GLN A 177 14.82 -5.35 -20.41
C GLN A 177 13.95 -6.52 -20.88
N LEU A 178 13.00 -6.30 -21.79
CA LEU A 178 12.21 -7.37 -22.40
C LEU A 178 13.09 -8.32 -23.22
N ALA A 179 14.06 -7.79 -23.98
CA ALA A 179 15.03 -8.61 -24.70
C ALA A 179 15.91 -9.43 -23.76
N ARG A 180 16.26 -8.90 -22.58
CA ARG A 180 17.04 -9.60 -21.54
C ARG A 180 16.23 -10.66 -20.79
N ALA A 181 14.92 -10.45 -20.60
CA ALA A 181 14.05 -11.38 -19.87
C ALA A 181 13.83 -12.72 -20.61
N GLY A 182 14.07 -12.78 -21.92
CA GLY A 182 14.13 -14.02 -22.69
C GLY A 182 12.81 -14.39 -23.38
N ARG A 183 12.36 -15.64 -23.21
CA ARG A 183 11.15 -16.17 -23.82
C ARG A 183 10.09 -16.43 -22.74
N GLY A 184 8.84 -16.11 -23.04
CA GLY A 184 7.72 -16.29 -22.12
C GLY A 184 6.45 -15.66 -22.69
N MET A 185 5.38 -15.66 -21.90
CA MET A 185 4.17 -14.92 -22.24
C MET A 185 4.42 -13.41 -22.08
N MET A 186 3.75 -12.60 -22.92
CA MET A 186 3.94 -11.14 -22.93
C MET A 186 3.73 -10.51 -21.56
N ALA A 187 2.67 -10.91 -20.85
CA ALA A 187 2.37 -10.41 -19.51
C ALA A 187 3.47 -10.74 -18.48
N GLU A 188 4.01 -11.97 -18.50
CA GLU A 188 5.08 -12.42 -17.59
C GLU A 188 6.38 -11.66 -17.84
N LEU A 189 6.74 -11.47 -19.12
CA LEU A 189 7.93 -10.71 -19.47
C LEU A 189 7.77 -9.23 -19.16
N LEU A 190 6.58 -8.64 -19.37
CA LEU A 190 6.28 -7.28 -18.95
C LEU A 190 6.40 -7.10 -17.44
N GLU A 191 5.88 -8.06 -16.66
CA GLU A 191 6.00 -8.04 -15.21
C GLU A 191 7.48 -8.07 -14.79
N THR A 192 8.25 -9.00 -15.35
CA THR A 192 9.68 -9.15 -15.04
C THR A 192 10.50 -7.93 -15.46
N ALA A 193 10.29 -7.43 -16.68
CA ALA A 193 11.04 -6.31 -17.24
C ALA A 193 10.70 -4.98 -16.57
N THR A 194 9.42 -4.74 -16.22
CA THR A 194 9.06 -3.53 -15.48
C THR A 194 9.53 -3.60 -14.02
N ALA A 195 9.46 -4.77 -13.39
CA ALA A 195 9.97 -4.95 -12.03
C ALA A 195 11.48 -4.66 -11.91
N SER A 196 12.30 -5.08 -12.89
CA SER A 196 13.74 -4.82 -12.88
C SER A 196 14.10 -3.32 -12.98
N LEU A 197 13.17 -2.50 -13.47
CA LEU A 197 13.30 -1.05 -13.59
C LEU A 197 12.68 -0.28 -12.42
N GLY A 198 12.11 -0.97 -11.42
CA GLY A 198 11.32 -0.33 -10.37
C GLY A 198 10.01 0.26 -10.89
N TRP A 199 9.51 -0.25 -12.02
CA TRP A 199 8.26 0.15 -12.65
C TRP A 199 7.18 -0.90 -12.39
N THR A 200 5.98 -0.58 -12.82
CA THR A 200 4.84 -1.49 -12.90
C THR A 200 4.02 -1.14 -14.14
N TRP A 201 3.16 -2.06 -14.54
CA TRP A 201 2.22 -1.84 -15.63
C TRP A 201 0.81 -2.30 -15.26
N PHE A 202 -0.17 -1.79 -16.00
CA PHE A 202 -1.54 -2.28 -16.01
C PHE A 202 -2.20 -1.98 -17.37
N PRO A 203 -3.16 -2.79 -17.82
CA PRO A 203 -3.94 -2.52 -19.02
C PRO A 203 -4.97 -1.42 -18.75
N GLN A 204 -5.16 -0.48 -19.67
CA GLN A 204 -6.21 0.53 -19.59
C GLN A 204 -6.85 0.69 -20.96
N GLU A 205 -8.10 0.25 -21.09
CA GLU A 205 -8.83 0.24 -22.37
C GLU A 205 -8.09 -0.56 -23.46
N ASP A 206 -7.41 0.14 -24.36
CA ASP A 206 -6.73 -0.41 -25.54
C ASP A 206 -5.19 -0.27 -25.50
N HIS A 207 -4.63 0.22 -24.39
CA HIS A 207 -3.20 0.43 -24.23
C HIS A 207 -2.67 -0.06 -22.87
N ILE A 208 -1.36 -0.25 -22.80
CA ILE A 208 -0.62 -0.63 -21.61
C ILE A 208 -0.07 0.64 -20.98
N VAL A 209 -0.43 0.92 -19.73
CA VAL A 209 0.14 2.04 -18.98
C VAL A 209 1.33 1.53 -18.17
N VAL A 210 2.48 2.19 -18.34
CA VAL A 210 3.71 1.90 -17.60
C VAL A 210 4.08 3.11 -16.74
N LEU A 211 4.37 2.90 -15.46
CA LEU A 211 4.71 3.94 -14.50
C LEU A 211 5.67 3.42 -13.43
N THR A 212 6.26 4.33 -12.65
CA THR A 212 7.09 3.93 -11.49
C THR A 212 6.23 3.29 -10.39
N ARG A 213 6.82 2.40 -9.58
CA ARG A 213 6.12 1.80 -8.43
C ARG A 213 5.63 2.85 -7.44
N GLU A 214 6.42 3.90 -7.20
CA GLU A 214 6.02 5.03 -6.34
C GLU A 214 4.78 5.74 -6.87
N ALA A 215 4.71 6.01 -8.18
CA ALA A 215 3.54 6.61 -8.79
C ALA A 215 2.32 5.68 -8.71
N ALA A 216 2.52 4.36 -8.77
CA ALA A 216 1.44 3.38 -8.65
C ALA A 216 0.88 3.35 -7.22
N ILE A 217 1.75 3.40 -6.21
CA ILE A 217 1.33 3.52 -4.81
C ILE A 217 0.62 4.85 -4.57
N ALA A 218 1.14 5.96 -5.09
CA ALA A 218 0.48 7.27 -4.97
C ALA A 218 -0.92 7.28 -5.60
N ARG A 219 -1.08 6.60 -6.73
CA ARG A 219 -2.37 6.39 -7.38
C ARG A 219 -3.30 5.56 -6.51
N ALA A 220 -2.84 4.44 -5.97
CA ALA A 220 -3.62 3.58 -5.07
C ALA A 220 -4.10 4.35 -3.82
N MET A 221 -3.24 5.19 -3.24
CA MET A 221 -3.59 6.06 -2.11
C MET A 221 -4.58 7.19 -2.48
N SER A 222 -4.79 7.47 -3.77
CA SER A 222 -5.75 8.48 -4.23
C SER A 222 -7.19 7.96 -4.24
N ARG A 223 -7.40 6.65 -4.06
CA ARG A 223 -8.73 6.04 -3.91
C ARG A 223 -9.47 6.67 -2.72
N ARG A 224 -10.75 6.93 -2.91
CA ARG A 224 -11.63 7.52 -1.89
C ARG A 224 -12.23 6.42 -1.03
N MET A 225 -12.28 6.64 0.27
CA MET A 225 -12.86 5.71 1.22
C MET A 225 -13.78 6.41 2.23
N ASN A 226 -14.62 5.60 2.87
CA ASN A 226 -15.34 5.95 4.07
C ASN A 226 -14.84 5.06 5.20
N GLY A 227 -14.70 5.61 6.40
CA GLY A 227 -14.16 4.86 7.52
C GLY A 227 -14.47 5.55 8.84
N ARG A 228 -14.75 4.75 9.87
CA ARG A 228 -15.01 5.24 11.22
C ARG A 228 -14.21 4.41 12.20
N TYR A 229 -13.10 4.98 12.67
CA TYR A 229 -12.22 4.39 13.66
C TYR A 229 -12.46 5.13 14.98
N VAL A 230 -12.88 4.42 16.03
CA VAL A 230 -13.22 5.04 17.33
C VAL A 230 -12.40 4.38 18.43
N LYS A 231 -11.50 5.17 19.04
CA LYS A 231 -10.63 4.75 20.14
C LYS A 231 -9.82 3.48 19.81
N GLN A 232 -9.33 3.38 18.58
CA GLN A 232 -8.49 2.26 18.15
C GLN A 232 -7.00 2.63 18.21
N PRO A 233 -6.10 1.64 18.36
CA PRO A 233 -4.67 1.89 18.29
C PRO A 233 -4.26 2.51 16.96
N LEU A 234 -3.41 3.54 17.00
CA LEU A 234 -2.99 4.27 15.79
C LEU A 234 -2.36 3.33 14.74
N GLY A 235 -1.56 2.35 15.18
CA GLY A 235 -0.95 1.38 14.29
C GLY A 235 -1.98 0.56 13.51
N GLU A 236 -3.05 0.10 14.16
CA GLU A 236 -4.12 -0.67 13.50
C GLU A 236 -4.84 0.16 12.44
N ILE A 237 -5.09 1.44 12.72
CA ILE A 237 -5.71 2.36 11.76
C ILE A 237 -4.79 2.53 10.55
N LEU A 238 -3.50 2.79 10.76
CA LEU A 238 -2.52 2.92 9.67
C LEU A 238 -2.45 1.66 8.79
N PHE A 239 -2.43 0.47 9.39
CA PHE A 239 -2.46 -0.79 8.65
C PHE A 239 -3.79 -1.01 7.93
N ALA A 240 -4.92 -0.65 8.53
CA ALA A 240 -6.23 -0.74 7.89
C ALA A 240 -6.30 0.17 6.65
N LEU A 241 -5.78 1.39 6.74
CA LEU A 241 -5.66 2.31 5.59
C LEU A 241 -4.73 1.74 4.50
N GLY A 242 -3.61 1.13 4.89
CA GLY A 242 -2.71 0.42 3.97
C GLY A 242 -3.41 -0.73 3.25
N LYS A 243 -4.13 -1.58 4.00
CA LYS A 243 -4.91 -2.68 3.45
C LYS A 243 -5.97 -2.19 2.46
N GLU A 244 -6.70 -1.13 2.81
CA GLU A 244 -7.69 -0.52 1.90
C GLU A 244 -7.06 -0.02 0.60
N ALA A 245 -5.85 0.54 0.68
CA ALA A 245 -5.09 0.97 -0.48
C ALA A 245 -4.49 -0.19 -1.28
N GLY A 246 -4.37 -1.39 -0.71
CA GLY A 246 -3.56 -2.47 -1.27
C GLY A 246 -2.06 -2.16 -1.22
N VAL A 247 -1.60 -1.45 -0.17
CA VAL A 247 -0.21 -1.02 -0.02
C VAL A 247 0.32 -1.38 1.36
N HIS A 248 1.54 -1.91 1.41
CA HIS A 248 2.23 -2.17 2.66
C HIS A 248 2.58 -0.87 3.39
N VAL A 249 2.33 -0.85 4.69
CA VAL A 249 2.67 0.27 5.57
C VAL A 249 3.84 -0.16 6.46
N HIS A 250 4.93 0.59 6.38
CA HIS A 250 6.14 0.37 7.17
C HIS A 250 6.19 1.40 8.28
N LEU A 251 6.23 0.94 9.53
CA LEU A 251 6.28 1.83 10.70
C LEU A 251 7.72 1.94 11.20
N GLN A 252 8.20 3.17 11.38
CA GLN A 252 9.54 3.41 11.92
C GLN A 252 9.65 2.86 13.35
N ALA A 253 10.71 2.08 13.61
CA ALA A 253 10.96 1.52 14.93
C ALA A 253 11.03 2.63 16.01
N GLY A 254 10.29 2.43 17.11
CA GLY A 254 10.28 3.36 18.23
C GLY A 254 9.46 4.63 18.04
N MET A 255 8.78 4.83 16.89
CA MET A 255 7.96 6.03 16.66
C MET A 255 6.89 6.21 17.75
N PHE A 256 6.22 5.12 18.14
CA PHE A 256 5.16 5.16 19.15
C PHE A 256 5.66 5.53 20.55
N LYS A 257 6.96 5.30 20.86
CA LYS A 257 7.55 5.70 22.16
C LYS A 257 7.68 7.22 22.30
N LYS A 258 7.71 7.94 21.18
CA LYS A 258 7.85 9.39 21.11
C LYS A 258 6.49 10.11 20.97
N LEU A 259 5.40 9.37 20.76
CA LEU A 259 4.03 9.91 20.72
C LEU A 259 3.39 9.84 22.11
N SER A 260 2.33 10.62 22.31
CA SER A 260 1.56 10.55 23.56
C SER A 260 0.90 9.15 23.69
N PRO A 261 0.88 8.52 24.89
CA PRO A 261 0.25 7.22 25.07
C PRO A 261 -1.23 7.21 24.66
N GLN A 262 -1.95 8.31 24.90
CA GLN A 262 -3.36 8.45 24.50
C GLN A 262 -3.54 8.38 22.98
N THR A 263 -2.65 9.03 22.21
CA THR A 263 -2.68 8.99 20.75
C THR A 263 -2.39 7.58 20.23
N VAL A 264 -1.43 6.88 20.83
CA VAL A 264 -1.02 5.54 20.39
C VAL A 264 -2.13 4.51 20.63
N GLU A 265 -2.74 4.54 21.81
CA GLU A 265 -3.71 3.51 22.24
C GLU A 265 -5.14 3.79 21.78
N ARG A 266 -5.53 5.07 21.66
CA ARG A 266 -6.95 5.47 21.52
C ARG A 266 -7.15 6.60 20.51
N TYR A 267 -6.68 6.40 19.28
CA TYR A 267 -6.91 7.33 18.19
C TYR A 267 -8.35 7.21 17.64
N SER A 268 -8.93 8.32 17.19
CA SER A 268 -10.24 8.33 16.54
C SER A 268 -10.17 9.09 15.23
N LEU A 269 -10.68 8.50 14.17
CA LEU A 269 -10.62 9.05 12.81
C LEU A 269 -11.96 8.80 12.10
N PHE A 270 -12.53 9.88 11.57
CA PHE A 270 -13.79 9.85 10.83
C PHE A 270 -13.53 10.32 9.41
N LEU A 271 -13.75 9.42 8.45
CA LEU A 271 -13.45 9.61 7.04
C LEU A 271 -14.76 9.49 6.26
N THR A 272 -15.13 10.54 5.55
CA THR A 272 -16.29 10.54 4.66
C THR A 272 -15.85 10.97 3.29
N ASN A 273 -15.77 10.01 2.37
CA ASN A 273 -15.40 10.20 0.98
C ASN A 273 -14.09 10.99 0.85
N VAL A 274 -13.05 10.60 1.58
CA VAL A 274 -11.71 11.23 1.53
C VAL A 274 -10.73 10.26 0.90
N SER A 275 -9.69 10.77 0.23
CA SER A 275 -8.66 9.86 -0.26
C SER A 275 -7.88 9.24 0.91
N ILE A 276 -7.37 8.02 0.71
CA ILE A 276 -6.51 7.38 1.70
C ILE A 276 -5.31 8.27 2.01
N ARG A 277 -4.74 8.92 0.99
CA ARG A 277 -3.69 9.94 1.15
C ARG A 277 -4.09 11.06 2.10
N GLN A 278 -5.28 11.64 1.93
CA GLN A 278 -5.80 12.67 2.85
C GLN A 278 -5.99 12.13 4.27
N ALA A 279 -6.39 10.87 4.43
CA ALA A 279 -6.47 10.24 5.75
C ALA A 279 -5.09 10.18 6.43
N PHE A 280 -4.04 9.81 5.69
CA PHE A 280 -2.65 9.89 6.19
C PHE A 280 -2.23 11.33 6.49
N ASP A 281 -2.62 12.31 5.66
CA ASP A 281 -2.34 13.73 5.92
C ASP A 281 -3.02 14.23 7.21
N PHE A 282 -4.26 13.80 7.51
CA PHE A 282 -4.95 14.14 8.76
C PHE A 282 -4.24 13.53 9.98
N ILE A 283 -3.86 12.26 9.91
CA ILE A 283 -3.09 11.60 10.97
C ILE A 283 -1.76 12.33 11.19
N ALA A 284 -1.07 12.68 10.12
CA ALA A 284 0.20 13.41 10.18
C ALA A 284 0.03 14.77 10.87
N ALA A 285 -1.00 15.53 10.49
CA ALA A 285 -1.27 16.84 11.06
C ALA A 285 -1.61 16.80 12.55
N ASP A 286 -2.33 15.77 13.01
CA ASP A 286 -2.82 15.65 14.40
C ASP A 286 -1.77 15.05 15.34
N THR A 287 -0.94 14.13 14.84
CA THR A 287 0.00 13.36 15.68
C THR A 287 1.45 13.79 15.55
N GLY A 288 1.79 14.61 14.54
CA GLY A 288 3.17 15.01 14.23
C GLY A 288 4.01 13.93 13.54
N VAL A 289 3.40 12.80 13.17
CA VAL A 289 4.04 11.83 12.26
C VAL A 289 4.09 12.39 10.84
N ALA A 290 4.95 11.85 10.02
CA ALA A 290 4.97 12.06 8.58
C ALA A 290 4.97 10.72 7.88
N TYR A 291 4.59 10.73 6.60
CA TYR A 291 4.69 9.55 5.75
C TYR A 291 5.39 9.89 4.43
N ARG A 292 6.01 8.87 3.83
CA ARG A 292 6.63 8.95 2.52
C ARG A 292 6.28 7.71 1.70
N ILE A 293 5.99 7.93 0.42
CA ILE A 293 5.76 6.86 -0.53
C ILE A 293 7.11 6.45 -1.10
N ARG A 294 7.40 5.16 -1.06
CA ARG A 294 8.61 4.54 -1.62
C ARG A 294 8.20 3.41 -2.57
N THR A 295 9.18 2.78 -3.23
CA THR A 295 8.94 1.68 -4.18
C THR A 295 8.36 0.41 -3.53
N ASP A 296 8.48 0.26 -2.21
CA ASP A 296 8.07 -0.89 -1.41
C ASP A 296 6.86 -0.63 -0.50
N GLY A 297 6.33 0.59 -0.48
CA GLY A 297 5.14 0.94 0.29
C GLY A 297 5.11 2.35 0.86
N VAL A 298 4.31 2.53 1.90
CA VAL A 298 4.19 3.79 2.65
C VAL A 298 4.97 3.68 3.95
N HIS A 299 6.02 4.47 4.08
CA HIS A 299 6.85 4.55 5.28
C HIS A 299 6.32 5.65 6.18
N VAL A 300 5.96 5.32 7.42
CA VAL A 300 5.43 6.24 8.43
C VAL A 300 6.42 6.34 9.58
N GLY A 301 6.71 7.56 10.00
CA GLY A 301 7.69 7.84 11.04
C GLY A 301 7.51 9.24 11.58
N LEU A 302 8.46 9.72 12.37
CA LEU A 302 8.44 11.11 12.81
C LEU A 302 8.91 12.03 11.69
N ALA A 303 8.34 13.24 11.62
CA ALA A 303 8.66 14.21 10.57
C ALA A 303 10.17 14.48 10.43
N GLU A 304 10.88 14.57 11.55
CA GLU A 304 12.34 14.81 11.57
C GLU A 304 13.16 13.63 11.01
N ASP A 305 12.66 12.42 11.18
CA ASP A 305 13.38 11.19 10.80
C ASP A 305 13.05 10.78 9.36
N ILE A 306 11.80 10.99 8.91
CA ILE A 306 11.36 10.79 7.53
C ILE A 306 12.18 11.65 6.57
N GLY A 307 12.45 12.92 6.90
CA GLY A 307 13.27 13.81 6.05
C GLY A 307 14.74 13.38 5.93
N LYS A 308 15.27 12.60 6.88
CA LYS A 308 16.66 12.11 6.85
C LYS A 308 16.84 10.88 5.98
N LEU A 309 15.81 10.04 5.83
CA LEU A 309 15.82 8.86 4.98
C LEU A 309 16.16 9.22 3.51
N ASP A 310 15.71 10.40 3.06
CA ASP A 310 15.97 10.93 1.71
C ASP A 310 17.46 11.24 1.48
N SER A 311 18.18 11.58 2.54
CA SER A 311 19.59 11.97 2.46
C SER A 311 20.53 10.76 2.42
N ALA A 312 20.04 9.57 2.76
CA ALA A 312 20.86 8.37 2.90
C ALA A 312 20.95 7.51 1.64
N GLU A 313 19.95 7.53 0.74
CA GLU A 313 19.91 6.59 -0.39
C GLU A 313 20.09 7.17 -1.79
N THR A 314 19.68 8.41 -2.10
CA THR A 314 20.12 9.05 -3.36
C THR A 314 19.78 10.53 -3.33
N GLN A 315 20.81 11.39 -3.45
CA GLN A 315 20.64 12.81 -3.75
C GLN A 315 20.10 12.99 -5.19
N THR A 316 18.81 12.75 -5.43
CA THR A 316 18.12 13.21 -6.65
C THR A 316 16.62 13.36 -6.41
N ALA A 317 16.26 14.42 -5.68
CA ALA A 317 15.16 15.36 -5.94
C ALA A 317 14.75 15.99 -4.59
N PRO A 318 14.89 17.31 -4.40
CA PRO A 318 14.37 17.96 -3.20
C PRO A 318 12.85 17.83 -3.18
N THR A 319 12.28 17.37 -2.07
CA THR A 319 10.88 17.64 -1.73
C THR A 319 10.78 19.12 -1.31
N ASP A 320 11.01 20.04 -2.25
CA ASP A 320 11.32 21.45 -1.98
C ASP A 320 10.09 22.32 -1.65
N ASP A 321 8.95 21.70 -1.33
CA ASP A 321 7.71 22.44 -1.16
C ASP A 321 6.92 22.06 0.10
N PRO A 322 7.41 22.49 1.29
CA PRO A 322 6.75 22.21 2.57
C PRO A 322 5.42 22.95 2.69
N TYR A 323 4.49 22.42 3.49
CA TYR A 323 3.29 23.15 3.89
C TYR A 323 3.65 24.29 4.85
N VAL A 324 3.13 25.48 4.59
CA VAL A 324 3.55 26.73 5.25
C VAL A 324 2.45 27.42 6.03
N ALA A 325 1.19 27.12 5.74
CA ALA A 325 0.03 27.68 6.42
C ALA A 325 -1.17 26.72 6.36
N LYS A 326 -2.07 26.85 7.34
CA LYS A 326 -3.40 26.24 7.35
C LYS A 326 -4.44 27.36 7.38
N LEU A 327 -5.31 27.39 6.38
CA LEU A 327 -6.45 28.30 6.30
C LEU A 327 -7.72 27.54 6.72
N SER A 328 -8.31 27.92 7.84
CA SER A 328 -9.60 27.37 8.29
C SER A 328 -10.71 28.36 7.94
N VAL A 329 -11.58 27.98 6.99
CA VAL A 329 -12.73 28.79 6.57
C VAL A 329 -14.00 28.23 7.23
N PRO A 330 -14.66 28.96 8.13
CA PRO A 330 -15.90 28.51 8.74
C PRO A 330 -17.03 28.47 7.69
N ILE A 331 -17.83 27.40 7.72
CA ILE A 331 -19.04 27.30 6.90
C ILE A 331 -20.11 28.19 7.54
N ALA A 332 -20.79 29.00 6.73
CA ALA A 332 -21.76 30.03 7.17
C ALA A 332 -22.89 29.52 8.10
N ASN A 333 -23.10 28.21 8.16
CA ASN A 333 -24.14 27.57 8.97
C ASN A 333 -23.63 27.04 10.32
N GLY A 334 -22.38 27.32 10.70
CA GLY A 334 -21.78 26.88 11.96
C GLY A 334 -21.50 25.36 12.06
N GLN A 335 -21.71 24.61 10.98
CA GLN A 335 -21.58 23.15 10.94
C GLN A 335 -20.19 22.64 10.50
N GLY A 336 -19.14 23.46 10.64
CA GLY A 336 -17.77 23.02 10.43
C GLY A 336 -16.86 24.07 9.81
N THR A 337 -15.62 23.67 9.56
CA THR A 337 -14.57 24.48 8.91
C THR A 337 -13.98 23.72 7.74
N TYR A 338 -13.84 24.36 6.58
CA TYR A 338 -12.95 23.86 5.53
C TYR A 338 -11.52 24.19 5.89
N GLU A 339 -10.65 23.19 5.91
CA GLU A 339 -9.21 23.40 6.11
C GLU A 339 -8.49 23.29 4.77
N PHE A 340 -7.74 24.35 4.40
CA PHE A 340 -6.85 24.37 3.26
C PHE A 340 -5.42 24.43 3.75
N LEU A 341 -4.59 23.48 3.32
CA LEU A 341 -3.16 23.49 3.58
C LEU A 341 -2.46 24.17 2.40
N ILE A 342 -1.75 25.26 2.66
CA ILE A 342 -1.03 26.05 1.64
C ILE A 342 0.43 25.60 1.62
N ARG A 343 0.96 25.31 0.44
CA ARG A 343 2.37 24.96 0.23
C ARG A 343 3.25 26.21 0.02
N GLU A 344 4.56 26.09 0.20
CA GLU A 344 5.50 27.21 0.06
C GLU A 344 5.49 27.79 -1.37
N SER A 345 5.36 26.94 -2.39
CA SER A 345 5.31 27.31 -3.80
C SER A 345 4.02 28.02 -4.20
N GLU A 346 2.93 27.75 -3.48
CA GLU A 346 1.61 28.40 -3.67
C GLU A 346 1.59 29.83 -3.12
N LEU A 347 2.58 30.20 -2.30
CA LEU A 347 2.71 31.57 -1.82
C LEU A 347 3.32 32.49 -2.89
N PRO A 348 2.70 33.67 -3.14
CA PRO A 348 3.32 34.74 -3.89
C PRO A 348 4.73 35.07 -3.39
N ALA A 349 5.63 35.46 -4.31
CA ALA A 349 7.05 35.64 -4.01
C ALA A 349 7.32 36.70 -2.92
N ASP A 350 6.50 37.75 -2.89
CA ASP A 350 6.50 38.79 -1.86
C ASP A 350 6.07 38.25 -0.49
N VAL A 351 5.03 37.41 -0.42
CA VAL A 351 4.59 36.76 0.82
C VAL A 351 5.67 35.82 1.36
N ARG A 352 6.36 35.08 0.49
CA ARG A 352 7.53 34.27 0.87
C ARG A 352 8.65 35.13 1.46
N ALA A 353 8.93 36.28 0.87
CA ALA A 353 9.95 37.21 1.38
C ALA A 353 9.58 37.78 2.76
N ILE A 354 8.32 38.19 2.95
CA ILE A 354 7.80 38.69 4.24
C ILE A 354 7.91 37.59 5.31
N ARG A 355 7.47 36.37 5.01
CA ARG A 355 7.54 35.23 5.93
C ARG A 355 8.97 34.93 6.37
N ARG A 356 9.94 34.92 5.45
CA ARG A 356 11.37 34.74 5.77
C ARG A 356 11.86 35.82 6.74
N ARG A 357 11.48 37.08 6.52
CA ARG A 357 11.83 38.21 7.40
C ARG A 357 11.22 38.07 8.79
N ILE A 358 9.94 37.70 8.89
CA ILE A 358 9.24 37.50 10.16
C ILE A 358 9.88 36.34 10.94
N ARG A 359 10.13 35.21 10.28
CA ARG A 359 10.77 34.05 10.90
C ARG A 359 12.15 34.41 11.44
N GLN A 360 12.96 35.14 10.67
CA GLN A 360 14.28 35.54 11.11
C GLN A 360 14.21 36.46 12.34
N ARG A 361 13.35 37.48 12.31
CA ARG A 361 13.13 38.36 13.47
C ARG A 361 12.70 37.57 14.70
N PHE A 362 11.78 36.62 14.56
CA PHE A 362 11.33 35.78 15.66
C PHE A 362 12.45 34.91 16.23
N ILE A 363 13.27 34.29 15.38
CA ILE A 363 14.46 33.52 15.82
C ILE A 363 15.43 34.42 16.60
N ASP A 364 15.69 35.63 16.10
CA ASP A 364 16.60 36.57 16.73
C ASP A 364 16.06 37.07 18.08
N ASP A 365 14.74 37.31 18.18
CA ASP A 365 14.08 37.70 19.42
C ASP A 365 14.08 36.57 20.45
N VAL A 366 13.83 35.31 20.03
CA VAL A 366 13.94 34.12 20.90
C VAL A 366 15.38 33.92 21.39
N ARG A 367 16.38 34.10 20.52
CA ARG A 367 17.81 34.03 20.90
C ARG A 367 18.19 35.12 21.88
N ARG A 368 17.64 36.33 21.74
CA ARG A 368 17.86 37.44 22.67
C ARG A 368 17.21 37.18 24.03
N ALA A 369 16.01 36.59 24.03
CA ALA A 369 15.28 36.26 25.25
C ALA A 369 15.86 35.04 25.99
N ASN A 370 16.55 34.14 25.28
CA ASN A 370 17.13 32.92 25.85
C ASN A 370 18.62 32.76 25.49
N PRO A 371 19.52 33.54 26.12
CA PRO A 371 20.96 33.51 25.83
C PRO A 371 21.64 32.17 26.21
N ALA A 372 21.01 31.34 27.04
CA ALA A 372 21.54 30.04 27.46
C ALA A 372 21.52 28.98 26.33
N SER A 373 20.83 29.25 25.22
CA SER A 373 20.75 28.35 24.06
C SER A 373 21.81 28.64 22.99
N GLN A 374 22.76 29.55 23.24
CA GLN A 374 23.89 29.74 22.34
C GLN A 374 24.83 28.52 22.45
N PRO A 375 25.10 27.80 21.34
CA PRO A 375 26.09 26.74 21.36
C PRO A 375 27.41 27.35 21.84
N ALA A 376 27.93 26.82 22.94
CA ALA A 376 29.19 27.26 23.52
C ALA A 376 30.23 27.33 22.41
N ALA A 377 30.74 28.53 22.14
CA ALA A 377 31.78 28.74 21.15
C ALA A 377 32.92 27.76 21.46
N THR A 378 33.12 26.79 20.57
CA THR A 378 34.26 25.87 20.63
C THR A 378 35.51 26.73 20.71
N GLN A 379 36.10 26.81 21.91
CA GLN A 379 37.35 27.51 22.13
C GLN A 379 38.40 26.83 21.26
N ALA A 380 38.84 27.55 20.23
CA ALA A 380 39.95 27.14 19.40
C ALA A 380 41.17 26.95 20.29
N ALA A 381 41.69 25.72 20.32
CA ALA A 381 42.92 25.40 21.02
C ALA A 381 44.07 26.29 20.50
N PRO A 382 44.90 26.86 21.37
CA PRO A 382 46.04 27.67 20.96
C PRO A 382 47.03 26.82 20.16
N SER A 383 47.31 27.26 18.94
CA SER A 383 48.32 26.70 18.05
C SER A 383 49.68 26.65 18.75
N GLY A 384 50.17 25.44 19.00
CA GLY A 384 51.52 25.18 19.48
C GLY A 384 52.57 25.68 18.49
N GLU A 385 53.50 26.47 19.01
CA GLU A 385 54.70 26.98 18.35
C GLU A 385 55.64 25.83 17.95
N PRO A 386 56.18 25.79 16.72
CA PRO A 386 57.06 24.70 16.29
C PRO A 386 58.47 24.85 16.91
N PRO A 387 59.12 23.75 17.32
CA PRO A 387 60.44 23.79 17.92
C PRO A 387 61.52 24.11 16.87
N LYS A 388 62.39 25.08 17.18
CA LYS A 388 63.64 25.33 16.45
C LYS A 388 64.61 24.17 16.73
N GLN A 389 65.09 23.52 15.66
CA GLN A 389 66.18 22.55 15.73
C GLN A 389 67.56 23.25 15.67
N PRO A 390 68.59 22.69 16.33
CA PRO A 390 69.97 23.19 16.33
C PRO A 390 70.73 22.92 15.03
#